data_AF-A0A1G0WFM1-F1
#
_entry.id   AF-A0A1G0WFM1-F1
#
_cell.length_a   1.000
_cell.length_b   1.000
_cell.length_c   1.000
_cell.angle_alpha   90.00
_cell.angle_beta   90.00
_cell.angle_gamma   90.00
#
_symmetry.space_group_name_H-M   'P 1'
#
loop_
_entity.id
_entity.type
_entity.pdbx_description
1 polymer ?
#
loop_
_entity_poly.entity_id
_entity_poly.type
_entity_poly.pdbx_seq_one_letter_code
_entity_poly.pdbx_strand_id
1 'polypeptide(L)'
;MFNIEEMLDKIEGNTDKIADILACEGRLDIEQIKELSNLYDKRQEMLDGLKEWYKTEEAIEYFKKKENTFEKRITAITDKDKKQLDNIEKRANDLKSKLKEMRKQKSVLIYSKEI
;
A
#
# COMPACT_ATOMS: atom_id res chain seq x y z
N MET A 1 22.93 0.27 -17.34
CA MET A 1 23.09 -0.94 -16.50
C MET A 1 22.03 -0.85 -15.42
N PHE A 2 21.20 -1.88 -15.28
CA PHE A 2 20.11 -1.90 -14.31
C PHE A 2 20.68 -2.18 -12.92
N ASN A 3 20.47 -1.28 -11.95
CA ASN A 3 20.98 -1.46 -10.59
C ASN A 3 19.88 -2.06 -9.70
N ILE A 4 19.90 -3.39 -9.55
CA ILE A 4 18.89 -4.12 -8.79
C ILE A 4 18.86 -3.71 -7.31
N GLU A 5 20.02 -3.48 -6.68
CA GLU A 5 20.08 -3.11 -5.26
C GLU A 5 19.43 -1.75 -5.02
N GLU A 6 19.75 -0.76 -5.86
CA GLU A 6 19.15 0.58 -5.77
C GLU A 6 17.62 0.53 -5.98
N MET A 7 17.14 -0.34 -6.88
CA MET A 7 15.72 -0.48 -7.09
C MET A 7 15.01 -1.16 -5.91
N LEU A 8 15.60 -2.19 -5.33
CA LEU A 8 15.06 -2.83 -4.13
C LEU A 8 15.04 -1.86 -2.94
N ASP A 9 16.09 -1.04 -2.77
CA ASP A 9 16.14 0.01 -1.75
C ASP A 9 15.02 1.04 -1.94
N LYS A 10 14.75 1.43 -3.20
CA LYS A 10 13.64 2.34 -3.52
C LYS A 10 12.28 1.71 -3.22
N ILE A 11 12.09 0.43 -3.52
CA ILE A 11 10.84 -0.29 -3.20
C ILE A 11 10.64 -0.34 -1.69
N GLU A 12 11.66 -0.70 -0.92
CA GLU A 12 11.60 -0.72 0.54
C GLU A 12 11.28 0.67 1.11
N GLY A 13 11.98 1.70 0.64
CA GLY A 13 11.71 3.08 1.05
C GLY A 13 10.30 3.56 0.69
N ASN A 14 9.75 3.12 -0.44
CA ASN A 14 8.34 3.39 -0.77
C ASN A 14 7.38 2.66 0.16
N THR A 15 7.64 1.38 0.45
CA THR A 15 6.85 0.56 1.37
C THR A 15 6.83 1.17 2.77
N ASP A 16 7.96 1.70 3.23
CA ASP A 16 8.07 2.36 4.54
C ASP A 16 7.26 3.64 4.61
N LYS A 17 7.34 4.49 3.58
CA LYS A 17 6.51 5.71 3.52
C LYS A 17 5.01 5.39 3.50
N ILE A 18 4.60 4.36 2.76
CA ILE A 18 3.21 3.89 2.78
C ILE A 18 2.82 3.44 4.20
N ALA A 19 3.69 2.70 4.88
CA ALA A 19 3.46 2.25 6.25
C ALA A 19 3.28 3.44 7.20
N ASP A 20 4.14 4.44 7.11
CA ASP A 20 4.10 5.63 7.97
C ASP A 20 2.79 6.41 7.80
N ILE A 21 2.34 6.64 6.57
CA ILE A 21 1.07 7.32 6.30
C ILE A 21 -0.10 6.50 6.86
N LEU A 22 -0.08 5.18 6.65
CA LEU A 22 -1.14 4.28 7.10
C LEU A 22 -1.11 4.00 8.61
N ALA A 23 -0.01 4.29 9.30
CA ALA A 23 0.13 4.18 10.75
C ALA A 23 -0.58 5.33 11.49
N CYS A 24 -0.81 6.48 10.85
CA CYS A 24 -1.51 7.60 11.48
C CYS A 24 -2.92 7.21 11.96
N GLU A 25 -3.20 7.39 13.25
CA GLU A 25 -4.54 7.15 13.79
C GLU A 25 -5.56 8.13 13.20
N GLY A 26 -6.77 7.64 12.90
CA GLY A 26 -7.88 8.48 12.45
C GLY A 26 -8.11 8.47 10.93
N ARG A 27 -8.66 9.57 10.40
CA ARG A 27 -8.95 9.72 8.97
C ARG A 27 -7.74 10.29 8.27
N LEU A 28 -7.42 9.74 7.09
CA LEU A 28 -6.44 10.35 6.21
C LEU A 28 -7.04 11.62 5.60
N ASP A 29 -6.23 12.67 5.55
CA ASP A 29 -6.58 13.86 4.77
C ASP A 29 -6.36 13.63 3.26
N ILE A 30 -6.77 14.61 2.47
CA ILE A 30 -6.73 14.49 1.00
C ILE A 30 -5.30 14.47 0.45
N GLU A 31 -4.35 15.13 1.11
CA GLU A 31 -2.96 15.16 0.68
C GLU A 31 -2.29 13.82 0.98
N GLN A 32 -2.56 13.24 2.14
CA GLN A 32 -2.13 11.88 2.50
C GLN A 32 -2.69 10.83 1.52
N ILE A 33 -3.95 10.97 1.08
CA ILE A 33 -4.54 10.06 0.09
C ILE A 33 -3.85 10.22 -1.29
N LYS A 34 -3.60 11.45 -1.74
CA LYS A 34 -2.86 11.70 -2.99
C LYS A 34 -1.44 11.15 -2.92
N GLU A 35 -0.76 11.36 -1.79
CA GLU A 35 0.58 10.84 -1.58
C GLU A 35 0.60 9.32 -1.63
N LEU A 36 -0.34 8.65 -0.95
CA LEU A 36 -0.48 7.19 -1.05
C LEU A 36 -0.69 6.72 -2.49
N SER A 37 -1.58 7.36 -3.24
CA SER A 37 -1.80 7.01 -4.65
C SER A 37 -0.50 7.10 -5.46
N ASN A 38 0.21 8.23 -5.33
CA ASN A 38 1.48 8.44 -6.01
C ASN A 38 2.55 7.41 -5.61
N LEU A 39 2.60 7.00 -4.34
CA LEU A 39 3.54 6.00 -3.85
C LEU A 39 3.21 4.61 -4.44
N TYR A 40 1.93 4.24 -4.51
CA TYR A 40 1.50 2.99 -5.14
C TYR A 40 1.80 2.97 -6.65
N ASP A 41 1.52 4.07 -7.37
CA ASP A 41 1.80 4.16 -8.81
C ASP A 41 3.30 4.02 -9.10
N LYS A 42 4.15 4.77 -8.38
CA LYS A 42 5.62 4.66 -8.49
C LYS A 42 6.10 3.25 -8.16
N ARG A 43 5.49 2.61 -7.17
CA ARG A 43 5.85 1.24 -6.78
C ARG A 43 5.47 0.25 -7.87
N GLN A 44 4.34 0.43 -8.53
CA GLN A 44 3.93 -0.40 -9.65
C GLN A 44 4.95 -0.33 -10.80
N GLU A 45 5.41 0.88 -11.16
CA GLU A 45 6.47 1.05 -12.17
C GLU A 45 7.76 0.28 -11.82
N MET A 46 8.17 0.32 -10.54
CA MET A 46 9.36 -0.42 -10.07
C MET A 46 9.13 -1.94 -10.09
N LEU A 47 7.94 -2.41 -9.74
CA LEU A 47 7.58 -3.84 -9.81
C LEU A 47 7.55 -4.35 -11.25
N ASP A 48 7.08 -3.54 -12.19
CA ASP A 48 7.13 -3.87 -13.61
C ASP A 48 8.57 -3.93 -14.13
N GLY A 49 9.44 -3.02 -13.66
CA GLY A 49 10.89 -3.09 -13.90
C GLY A 49 11.54 -4.36 -13.35
N LEU A 50 11.22 -4.75 -12.11
CA LEU A 50 11.66 -6.03 -11.52
C LEU A 50 11.25 -7.23 -12.36
N LYS A 51 9.99 -7.23 -12.81
CA LYS A 51 9.42 -8.34 -13.59
C LYS A 51 10.18 -8.57 -14.90
N GLU A 52 10.59 -7.51 -15.57
CA GLU A 52 11.41 -7.63 -16.78
C GLU A 52 12.86 -8.02 -16.45
N TRP A 53 13.42 -7.46 -15.39
CA TRP A 53 14.78 -7.81 -14.94
C TRP A 53 14.92 -9.30 -14.59
N TYR A 54 13.93 -9.94 -13.96
CA TYR A 54 13.98 -11.36 -13.63
C TYR A 54 14.20 -12.30 -14.82
N LYS A 55 13.91 -11.85 -16.04
CA LYS A 55 14.08 -12.64 -17.27
C LYS A 55 15.51 -12.57 -17.81
N THR A 56 16.39 -11.79 -17.21
CA THR A 56 17.75 -11.54 -17.70
C THR A 56 18.77 -12.50 -17.09
N GLU A 57 19.91 -12.70 -17.77
CA GLU A 57 21.04 -13.46 -17.24
C GLU A 57 21.64 -12.82 -15.97
N GLU A 58 21.58 -11.48 -15.87
CA GLU A 58 22.01 -10.74 -14.67
C GLU A 58 21.22 -11.17 -13.43
N ALA A 59 19.91 -11.41 -13.57
CA ALA A 59 19.08 -11.89 -12.47
C ALA A 59 19.46 -13.32 -12.03
N ILE A 60 19.70 -14.21 -12.98
CA ILE A 60 20.15 -15.59 -12.68
C ILE A 60 21.47 -15.56 -11.90
N GLU A 61 22.41 -14.73 -12.34
CA GLU A 61 23.72 -14.57 -11.70
C GLU A 61 23.61 -13.94 -10.30
N TYR A 62 22.70 -12.99 -10.14
CA TYR A 62 22.39 -12.36 -8.85
C TYR A 62 21.86 -13.38 -7.84
N PHE A 63 20.85 -14.17 -8.22
CA PHE A 63 20.24 -15.14 -7.31
C PHE A 63 21.22 -16.20 -6.82
N LYS A 64 22.12 -16.70 -7.68
CA LYS A 64 23.17 -17.64 -7.26
C LYS A 64 24.02 -17.14 -6.08
N LYS A 65 24.15 -15.81 -5.90
CA LYS A 65 24.99 -15.19 -4.87
C LYS A 65 24.19 -14.61 -3.71
N LYS A 66 22.93 -14.22 -3.94
CA LYS A 66 22.16 -13.36 -3.03
C LYS A 66 20.75 -13.85 -2.71
N GLU A 67 20.34 -15.04 -3.15
CA GLU A 67 19.00 -15.62 -2.95
C GLU A 67 18.45 -15.42 -1.53
N ASN A 68 19.16 -15.88 -0.49
CA ASN A 68 18.72 -15.71 0.90
C ASN A 68 18.55 -14.26 1.35
N THR A 69 19.37 -13.34 0.84
CA THR A 69 19.26 -11.91 1.19
C THR A 69 18.03 -11.32 0.52
N PHE A 70 17.85 -11.61 -0.76
CA PHE A 70 16.71 -11.20 -1.54
C PHE A 70 15.40 -11.73 -0.93
N GLU A 71 15.33 -13.01 -0.59
CA GLU A 71 14.13 -13.62 -0.01
C GLU A 71 13.72 -12.91 1.29
N LYS A 72 14.67 -12.66 2.20
CA LYS A 72 14.42 -11.90 3.43
C LYS A 72 13.84 -10.51 3.16
N ARG A 73 14.37 -9.81 2.15
CA ARG A 73 13.89 -8.48 1.76
C ARG A 73 12.45 -8.55 1.26
N ILE A 74 12.16 -9.49 0.35
CA ILE A 74 10.80 -9.68 -0.17
C ILE A 74 9.83 -10.05 0.96
N THR A 75 10.18 -10.97 1.85
CA THR A 75 9.35 -11.32 3.00
C THR A 75 9.04 -10.10 3.86
N ALA A 76 10.06 -9.29 4.19
CA ALA A 76 9.87 -8.08 4.98
C ALA A 76 8.94 -7.06 4.29
N ILE A 77 9.06 -6.90 2.97
CA ILE A 77 8.17 -6.04 2.19
C ILE A 77 6.73 -6.58 2.23
N THR A 78 6.53 -7.87 1.96
CA THR A 78 5.19 -8.46 1.92
C THR A 78 4.50 -8.48 3.29
N ASP A 79 5.26 -8.63 4.38
CA ASP A 79 4.72 -8.57 5.73
C ASP A 79 4.24 -7.16 6.10
N LYS A 80 4.94 -6.12 5.62
CA LYS A 80 4.50 -4.73 5.76
C LYS A 80 3.23 -4.49 4.95
N ASP A 81 3.18 -4.96 3.71
CA ASP A 81 2.00 -4.82 2.84
C ASP A 81 0.76 -5.47 3.45
N LYS A 82 0.91 -6.66 4.06
CA LYS A 82 -0.19 -7.33 4.74
C LYS A 82 -0.80 -6.46 5.84
N LYS A 83 0.04 -5.86 6.69
CA LYS A 83 -0.43 -4.96 7.76
C LYS A 83 -1.09 -3.70 7.18
N GLN A 84 -0.56 -3.18 6.08
CA GLN A 84 -1.13 -2.02 5.40
C GLN A 84 -2.52 -2.31 4.84
N LEU A 85 -2.70 -3.48 4.21
CA LEU A 85 -4.00 -3.93 3.71
C LEU A 85 -5.01 -4.11 4.84
N ASP A 86 -4.62 -4.73 5.95
CA ASP A 86 -5.49 -4.88 7.13
C ASP A 86 -5.94 -3.50 7.66
N ASN A 87 -5.04 -2.51 7.69
CA ASN A 87 -5.36 -1.14 8.10
C ASN A 87 -6.33 -0.45 7.14
N ILE A 88 -6.14 -0.60 5.83
CA ILE A 88 -7.04 -0.04 4.82
C ILE A 88 -8.43 -0.68 4.94
N GLU A 89 -8.50 -2.00 5.08
CA GLU A 89 -9.75 -2.74 5.21
C GLU A 89 -10.53 -2.32 6.48
N LYS A 90 -9.83 -2.19 7.61
CA LYS A 90 -10.41 -1.67 8.85
C LYS A 90 -11.03 -0.28 8.66
N ARG A 91 -10.29 0.65 8.04
CA ARG A 91 -10.80 2.02 7.77
C ARG A 91 -12.00 2.01 6.82
N ALA A 92 -11.99 1.15 5.80
CA ALA A 92 -13.09 1.01 4.85
C ALA A 92 -14.37 0.50 5.56
N ASN A 93 -14.23 -0.48 6.46
CA ASN A 93 -15.33 -1.01 7.26
C ASN A 93 -15.91 0.04 8.23
N ASP A 94 -15.05 0.86 8.86
CA ASP A 94 -15.49 1.96 9.72
C ASP A 94 -16.26 3.03 8.93
N LEU A 95 -15.77 3.40 7.74
CA LEU A 95 -16.46 4.35 6.85
C LEU A 95 -17.82 3.83 6.40
N LYS A 96 -17.90 2.54 6.03
CA LYS A 96 -19.15 1.87 5.67
C LYS A 96 -20.16 1.90 6.80
N SER A 97 -19.72 1.67 8.04
CA SER A 97 -20.56 1.73 9.24
C SER A 97 -21.10 3.15 9.49
N LYS A 98 -20.24 4.17 9.41
CA LYS A 98 -20.64 5.59 9.55
C LYS A 98 -21.61 6.01 8.45
N LEU A 99 -21.41 5.58 7.21
CA LEU A 99 -22.34 5.85 6.10
C LEU A 99 -23.74 5.25 6.37
N LYS A 100 -23.79 4.04 6.92
CA LYS A 100 -25.06 3.39 7.30
C LYS A 100 -25.79 4.19 8.38
N GLU A 101 -25.07 4.71 9.37
CA GLU A 101 -25.63 5.56 10.41
C GLU A 101 -26.17 6.88 9.83
N MET A 102 -25.41 7.57 8.99
CA MET A 102 -25.86 8.81 8.33
C MET A 102 -27.12 8.60 7.48
N ARG A 103 -27.23 7.45 6.79
CA ARG A 103 -28.44 7.08 6.05
C ARG A 103 -29.66 6.96 6.98
N LYS A 104 -29.50 6.33 8.15
CA LYS A 104 -30.57 6.24 9.16
C LYS A 104 -30.98 7.62 9.68
N GLN A 105 -30.01 8.46 10.03
CA GLN A 105 -30.24 9.83 10.50
C GLN A 105 -31.02 10.64 9.44
N LYS A 106 -30.62 10.54 8.17
CA LYS A 106 -31.35 11.15 7.05
C LYS A 106 -32.80 10.65 6.96
N SER A 107 -33.03 9.35 7.07
CA SER A 107 -34.38 8.79 7.04
C SER A 107 -35.25 9.34 8.17
N VAL A 108 -34.73 9.41 9.41
CA VAL A 108 -35.45 10.00 10.55
C VAL A 108 -35.86 11.45 10.27
N LEU A 109 -34.96 12.26 9.72
CA LEU A 109 -35.23 13.66 9.37
C LEU A 109 -36.33 13.82 8.30
N ILE A 110 -36.44 12.86 7.38
CA ILE A 110 -37.50 12.86 6.36
C ILE A 110 -38.86 12.61 7.03
N TYR A 111 -38.96 11.55 7.85
CA TYR A 111 -40.22 11.20 8.52
C TYR A 111 -40.65 12.25 9.55
N SER A 112 -39.72 12.92 10.23
CA SER A 112 -40.06 13.98 11.19
C SER A 112 -40.63 15.24 10.54
N LYS A 113 -40.50 15.42 9.22
CA LYS A 113 -41.16 16.51 8.49
C LYS A 113 -42.62 16.23 8.15
N GLU A 114 -43.05 14.97 8.26
CA GLU A 114 -44.40 14.52 7.92
C GLU A 114 -45.32 14.46 9.16
N ILE A 115 -44.79 14.83 10.34
CA ILE A 115 -45.51 15.00 11.62
C ILE A 115 -45.62 16.51 11.89
#